data_AF-A0A970JJF5-F1
#
_entry.id   AF-A0A970JJF5-F1
#
_cell.length_a   1.000
_cell.length_b   1.000
_cell.length_c   1.000
_cell.angle_alpha   90.00
_cell.angle_beta   90.00
_cell.angle_gamma   90.00
#
_symmetry.space_group_name_H-M   'P 1'
#
loop_
_entity.id
_entity.type
_entity.pdbx_description
1 polymer ?
#
loop_
_entity_poly.entity_id
_entity_poly.type
_entity_poly.pdbx_seq_one_letter_code
_entity_poly.pdbx_strand_id
1 'polypeptide(L)'
;MSVVENHLSYIDRLALKGIEAHFVYDTGWNTFFKTPFDWSLYAVVLLIFSGIFSSEHEAKTSSGGFAQILRTTKRGRARTFGAKLTSSLIVALILAVIWNAIDAYFICRAYELPCISSPIHSLQLFQGLKTTVSIKQFIVLFYALRAAAVLWLVLLLCAFSEITKRALITIGAVAAVTSLPALISYFGIKSFDYVDYIGVMRATPMILLSAGGGSALMTFSIAAIIICTVALCLAEIMWVGCKI
;
A
#
# COMPACT_ATOMS: atom_id res chain seq x y z
N MET A 1 -12.67 -34.84 7.85
CA MET A 1 -14.03 -34.53 8.30
C MET A 1 -14.11 -33.28 9.20
N SER A 2 -13.07 -32.90 9.94
CA SER A 2 -13.12 -31.78 10.90
C SER A 2 -13.37 -30.37 10.33
N VAL A 3 -12.90 -30.05 9.11
CA VAL A 3 -13.00 -28.68 8.56
C VAL A 3 -14.44 -28.29 8.18
N VAL A 4 -15.18 -29.22 7.57
CA VAL A 4 -16.58 -28.99 7.14
C VAL A 4 -17.49 -28.84 8.35
N GLU A 5 -17.29 -29.67 9.38
CA GLU A 5 -18.08 -29.65 10.62
C GLU A 5 -17.84 -28.36 11.44
N ASN A 6 -16.61 -27.86 11.45
CA ASN A 6 -16.28 -26.54 12.00
C ASN A 6 -16.94 -25.38 11.24
N HIS A 7 -17.13 -25.52 9.92
CA HIS A 7 -17.76 -24.49 9.09
C HIS A 7 -19.29 -24.48 9.26
N LEU A 8 -19.92 -25.65 9.37
CA LEU A 8 -21.35 -25.76 9.66
C LEU A 8 -21.71 -25.21 11.04
N SER A 9 -20.97 -25.61 12.09
CA SER A 9 -21.15 -25.07 13.44
C SER A 9 -20.84 -23.58 13.57
N TYR A 10 -20.09 -23.01 12.63
CA TYR A 10 -19.88 -21.56 12.53
C TYR A 10 -21.10 -20.84 11.94
N ILE A 11 -21.66 -21.36 10.85
CA ILE A 11 -22.86 -20.81 10.20
C ILE A 11 -24.06 -20.87 11.16
N ASP A 12 -24.24 -21.97 11.89
CA ASP A 12 -25.31 -22.09 12.89
C ASP A 12 -25.19 -21.01 13.99
N ARG A 13 -23.96 -20.70 14.41
CA ARG A 13 -23.69 -19.62 15.38
C ARG A 13 -23.99 -18.23 14.81
N LEU A 14 -23.85 -18.02 13.51
CA LEU A 14 -24.21 -16.77 12.84
C LEU A 14 -25.73 -16.64 12.64
N ALA A 15 -26.40 -17.75 12.30
CA ALA A 15 -27.86 -17.82 12.19
C ALA A 15 -28.53 -17.48 13.54
N LEU A 16 -27.98 -17.97 14.66
CA LEU A 16 -28.42 -17.60 16.02
C LEU A 16 -28.26 -16.09 16.32
N LYS A 17 -27.35 -15.40 15.63
CA LYS A 17 -27.16 -13.94 15.74
C LYS A 17 -28.03 -13.15 14.75
N GLY A 18 -28.89 -13.82 13.98
CA GLY A 18 -29.73 -13.21 12.95
C GLY A 18 -28.94 -12.71 11.72
N ILE A 19 -27.73 -13.22 11.50
CA ILE A 19 -26.89 -12.87 10.34
C ILE A 19 -27.05 -13.97 9.30
N GLU A 20 -27.57 -13.63 8.12
CA GLU A 20 -27.64 -14.56 6.98
C GLU A 20 -26.23 -14.87 6.48
N ALA A 21 -25.80 -16.13 6.63
CA ALA A 21 -24.51 -16.63 6.18
C ALA A 21 -24.73 -17.84 5.28
N HIS A 22 -24.01 -17.89 4.16
CA HIS A 22 -24.14 -18.95 3.17
C HIS A 22 -22.97 -19.93 3.32
N PHE A 23 -23.19 -21.22 3.04
CA PHE A 23 -22.09 -22.18 2.98
C PHE A 23 -21.25 -21.91 1.74
N VAL A 24 -20.04 -21.36 1.92
CA VAL A 24 -19.10 -21.03 0.85
C VAL A 24 -17.81 -21.80 1.07
N TYR A 25 -17.28 -22.44 0.01
CA TYR A 25 -15.95 -23.03 0.06
C TYR A 25 -14.90 -21.94 0.28
N ASP A 26 -14.27 -21.96 1.45
CA ASP A 26 -13.43 -20.88 1.95
C ASP A 26 -11.97 -20.98 1.53
N THR A 27 -11.53 -22.12 0.97
CA THR A 27 -10.12 -22.37 0.61
C THR A 27 -9.58 -21.38 -0.42
N GLY A 28 -10.28 -21.19 -1.54
CA GLY A 28 -9.88 -20.23 -2.59
C GLY A 28 -9.89 -18.78 -2.08
N TRP A 29 -10.94 -18.41 -1.35
CA TRP A 29 -11.09 -17.08 -0.76
C TRP A 29 -10.03 -16.79 0.31
N ASN A 30 -9.72 -17.75 1.17
CA ASN A 30 -8.67 -17.61 2.19
C ASN A 30 -7.31 -17.43 1.53
N THR A 31 -7.00 -18.16 0.46
CA THR A 31 -5.75 -17.97 -0.28
C THR A 31 -5.69 -16.58 -0.93
N PHE A 32 -6.80 -16.11 -1.51
CA PHE A 32 -6.89 -14.78 -2.10
C PHE A 32 -6.66 -13.66 -1.07
N PHE A 33 -7.34 -13.70 0.07
CA PHE A 33 -7.22 -12.66 1.09
C PHE A 33 -5.95 -12.79 1.95
N LYS A 34 -5.31 -13.96 2.01
CA LYS A 34 -4.02 -14.15 2.68
C LYS A 34 -2.82 -13.96 1.75
N THR A 35 -3.00 -13.29 0.62
CA THR A 35 -1.90 -12.98 -0.31
C THR A 35 -0.72 -12.37 0.45
N PRO A 36 0.51 -12.92 0.28
CA PRO A 36 1.69 -12.40 0.93
C PRO A 36 2.03 -10.98 0.46
N PHE A 37 3.05 -10.38 1.07
CA PHE A 37 3.57 -9.09 0.62
C PHE A 37 4.31 -9.25 -0.72
N ASP A 38 3.99 -8.43 -1.71
CA ASP A 38 4.62 -8.47 -3.03
C ASP A 38 5.98 -7.77 -3.01
N TRP A 39 7.01 -8.53 -2.62
CA TRP A 39 8.39 -8.04 -2.63
C TRP A 39 8.86 -7.58 -4.02
N SER A 40 8.33 -8.19 -5.08
CA SER A 40 8.67 -7.84 -6.46
C SER A 40 8.14 -6.46 -6.86
N LEU A 41 6.86 -6.17 -6.60
CA LEU A 41 6.27 -4.85 -6.84
C LEU A 41 6.99 -3.78 -6.02
N TYR A 42 7.23 -4.06 -4.74
CA TYR A 42 7.96 -3.16 -3.85
C TYR A 42 9.36 -2.82 -4.36
N ALA A 43 10.14 -3.83 -4.76
CA ALA A 43 11.49 -3.64 -5.31
C ALA A 43 11.48 -2.84 -6.62
N VAL A 44 10.56 -3.15 -7.53
CA VAL A 44 10.43 -2.43 -8.81
C VAL A 44 10.07 -0.96 -8.59
N VAL A 45 9.15 -0.67 -7.67
CA VAL A 45 8.79 0.70 -7.29
C VAL A 45 9.98 1.43 -6.66
N LEU A 46 10.72 0.81 -5.74
CA LEU A 46 11.93 1.41 -5.19
C LEU A 46 12.96 1.76 -6.28
N LEU A 47 13.22 0.84 -7.21
CA LEU A 47 14.23 1.02 -8.26
C LEU A 47 13.84 2.10 -9.26
N ILE A 48 12.59 2.13 -9.73
CA ILE A 48 12.12 3.10 -10.71
C ILE A 48 12.08 4.51 -10.10
N PHE A 49 11.52 4.65 -8.90
CA PHE A 49 11.20 5.97 -8.34
C PHE A 49 12.33 6.59 -7.50
N SER A 50 13.31 5.80 -7.04
CA SER A 50 14.45 6.33 -6.26
C SER A 50 15.30 7.33 -7.04
N GLY A 51 15.39 7.19 -8.36
CA GLY A 51 16.22 8.03 -9.23
C GLY A 51 15.54 9.29 -9.77
N ILE A 52 14.25 9.51 -9.52
CA ILE A 52 13.46 10.55 -10.22
C ILE A 52 14.01 11.96 -10.02
N PHE A 53 14.43 12.29 -8.80
CA PHE A 53 15.02 13.59 -8.49
C PHE A 53 16.53 13.51 -8.28
N SER A 54 17.02 12.38 -7.77
CA SER A 54 18.45 12.13 -7.56
C SER A 54 19.26 12.19 -8.86
N SER A 55 18.74 11.62 -9.96
CA SER A 55 19.46 11.58 -11.24
C SER A 55 19.73 12.96 -11.85
N GLU A 56 18.93 13.96 -11.51
CA GLU A 56 19.10 15.33 -12.02
C GLU A 56 20.11 16.16 -11.21
N HIS A 57 20.39 15.72 -9.99
CA HIS A 57 21.40 16.31 -9.11
C HIS A 57 22.76 15.63 -9.26
N GLU A 58 22.82 14.41 -9.81
CA GLU A 58 24.08 13.74 -10.11
C GLU A 58 24.84 14.49 -11.21
N ALA A 59 25.94 15.14 -10.83
CA ALA A 59 26.90 15.70 -11.76
C ALA A 59 27.75 14.57 -12.37
N LYS A 60 27.20 13.88 -13.38
CA LYS A 60 27.96 12.85 -14.14
C LYS A 60 28.98 13.46 -15.11
N THR A 61 28.92 14.77 -15.35
CA THR A 61 29.80 15.50 -16.26
C THR A 61 30.34 16.77 -15.58
N SER A 62 31.51 17.23 -16.02
CA SER A 62 32.15 18.50 -15.64
C SER A 62 31.28 19.76 -15.83
N SER A 63 30.10 19.63 -16.45
CA SER A 63 29.13 20.70 -16.74
C SER A 63 28.06 20.91 -15.65
N GLY A 64 28.10 20.16 -14.55
CA GLY A 64 27.08 20.23 -13.48
C GLY A 64 25.85 19.35 -13.73
N GLY A 65 24.94 19.30 -12.75
CA GLY A 65 23.70 18.50 -12.83
C GLY A 65 22.61 19.16 -13.69
N PHE A 66 21.74 18.35 -14.31
CA PHE A 66 20.63 18.82 -15.16
C PHE A 66 19.70 19.81 -14.44
N ALA A 67 19.59 19.70 -13.12
CA ALA A 67 18.85 20.64 -12.28
C ALA A 67 19.26 22.12 -12.49
N GLN A 68 20.53 22.40 -12.85
CA GLN A 68 21.01 23.76 -13.10
C GLN A 68 20.39 24.38 -14.36
N ILE A 69 20.25 23.60 -15.44
CA ILE A 69 19.60 24.04 -16.69
C ILE A 69 18.11 24.26 -16.45
N LEU A 70 17.47 23.34 -15.72
CA LEU A 70 16.04 23.43 -15.45
C LEU A 70 15.70 24.73 -14.70
N ARG A 71 16.55 25.14 -13.75
CA ARG A 71 16.36 26.34 -12.92
C ARG A 71 16.42 27.67 -13.69
N THR A 72 17.07 27.74 -14.86
CA THR A 72 17.10 28.96 -15.68
C THR A 72 15.83 29.16 -16.50
N THR A 73 14.95 28.15 -16.56
CA THR A 73 13.69 28.22 -17.32
C THR A 73 12.55 28.83 -16.48
N LYS A 74 11.66 29.60 -17.14
CA LYS A 74 10.52 30.31 -16.51
C LYS A 74 9.59 29.41 -15.69
N ARG A 75 9.54 28.10 -15.96
CA ARG A 75 8.65 27.13 -15.30
C ARG A 75 9.39 25.96 -14.64
N GLY A 76 10.72 25.99 -14.55
CA GLY A 76 11.52 24.83 -14.13
C GLY A 76 11.52 24.47 -12.64
N ARG A 77 10.91 25.30 -11.77
CA ARG A 77 10.91 25.11 -10.30
C ARG A 77 9.68 24.31 -9.85
N ALA A 78 8.73 24.93 -9.13
CA ALA A 78 7.58 24.24 -8.54
C ALA A 78 6.67 23.53 -9.56
N ARG A 79 6.51 24.08 -10.79
CA ARG A 79 5.69 23.44 -11.81
C ARG A 79 6.28 22.12 -12.32
N THR A 80 7.60 22.04 -12.48
CA THR A 80 8.25 20.78 -12.87
C THR A 80 8.21 19.75 -11.74
N PHE A 81 8.33 20.19 -10.48
CA PHE A 81 8.16 19.30 -9.32
C PHE A 81 6.76 18.66 -9.31
N GLY A 82 5.71 19.48 -9.44
CA GLY A 82 4.33 18.99 -9.50
C GLY A 82 4.06 18.10 -10.73
N ALA A 83 4.61 18.44 -11.90
CA ALA A 83 4.46 17.63 -13.10
C ALA A 83 5.12 16.24 -12.96
N LYS A 84 6.30 16.17 -12.33
CA LYS A 84 6.94 14.88 -12.04
C LYS A 84 6.20 14.08 -10.99
N LEU A 85 5.69 14.73 -9.94
CA LEU A 85 4.93 14.04 -8.91
C LEU A 85 3.67 13.42 -9.50
N THR A 86 2.94 14.18 -10.33
CA THR A 86 1.73 13.69 -11.01
C THR A 86 2.05 12.59 -12.02
N SER A 87 3.10 12.72 -12.83
CA SER A 87 3.52 11.63 -13.73
C SER A 87 3.92 10.38 -12.96
N SER A 88 4.58 10.55 -11.81
CA SER A 88 5.00 9.43 -10.96
C SER A 88 3.81 8.68 -10.39
N LEU A 89 2.80 9.40 -9.91
CA LEU A 89 1.56 8.80 -9.40
C LEU A 89 0.79 8.02 -10.48
N ILE A 90 0.75 8.53 -11.72
CA ILE A 90 0.11 7.84 -12.83
C ILE A 90 0.83 6.52 -13.14
N VAL A 91 2.17 6.55 -13.25
CA VAL A 91 2.95 5.33 -13.49
C VAL A 91 2.80 4.33 -12.33
N ALA A 92 2.81 4.82 -11.09
CA ALA A 92 2.60 4.00 -9.90
C ALA A 92 1.23 3.31 -9.89
N LEU A 93 0.17 4.03 -10.27
CA LEU A 93 -1.18 3.48 -10.37
C LEU A 93 -1.25 2.39 -11.43
N ILE A 94 -0.63 2.60 -12.60
CA ILE A 94 -0.56 1.60 -13.67
C ILE A 94 0.16 0.35 -13.18
N LEU A 95 1.33 0.49 -12.53
CA LEU A 95 2.07 -0.64 -11.96
C LEU A 95 1.26 -1.40 -10.92
N ALA A 96 0.58 -0.69 -10.03
CA ALA A 96 -0.29 -1.30 -9.02
C ALA A 96 -1.42 -2.11 -9.69
N VAL A 97 -2.10 -1.55 -10.68
CA VAL A 97 -3.18 -2.25 -11.41
C VAL A 97 -2.65 -3.49 -12.12
N ILE A 98 -1.49 -3.41 -12.80
CA ILE A 98 -0.89 -4.54 -13.51
C ILE A 98 -0.55 -5.67 -12.54
N TRP A 99 0.14 -5.39 -11.44
CA TRP A 99 0.52 -6.42 -10.47
C TRP A 99 -0.69 -7.08 -9.84
N ASN A 100 -1.64 -6.27 -9.37
CA ASN A 100 -2.87 -6.78 -8.76
C ASN A 100 -3.70 -7.61 -9.76
N ALA A 101 -3.71 -7.25 -11.05
CA ALA A 101 -4.40 -8.03 -12.09
C ALA A 101 -3.69 -9.36 -12.37
N ILE A 102 -2.35 -9.39 -12.36
CA ILE A 102 -1.57 -10.62 -12.51
C ILE A 102 -1.87 -11.57 -11.34
N ASP A 103 -1.81 -11.07 -10.10
CA ASP A 103 -2.10 -11.89 -8.91
C ASP A 103 -3.54 -12.41 -8.93
N ALA A 104 -4.50 -11.55 -9.28
CA ALA A 104 -5.90 -11.94 -9.45
C ALA A 104 -6.04 -13.06 -10.48
N TYR A 105 -5.38 -12.93 -11.63
CA TYR A 105 -5.46 -13.90 -12.72
C TYR A 105 -4.93 -15.27 -12.30
N PHE A 106 -3.77 -15.31 -11.61
CA PHE A 106 -3.22 -16.57 -11.11
C PHE A 106 -4.14 -17.25 -10.10
N ILE A 107 -4.74 -16.50 -9.18
CA ILE A 107 -5.63 -17.06 -8.17
C ILE A 107 -6.94 -17.57 -8.80
N CYS A 108 -7.55 -16.80 -9.72
CA CYS A 108 -8.74 -17.22 -10.46
C CYS A 108 -8.51 -18.45 -11.35
N ARG A 109 -7.26 -18.69 -11.78
CA ARG A 109 -6.89 -19.90 -12.53
C ARG A 109 -6.66 -21.11 -11.63
N ALA A 110 -6.10 -20.89 -10.45
CA ALA A 110 -5.77 -21.95 -9.50
C ALA A 110 -6.98 -22.41 -8.68
N TYR A 111 -7.96 -21.54 -8.45
CA TYR A 111 -9.14 -21.81 -7.63
C TYR A 111 -10.41 -21.35 -8.33
N GLU A 112 -11.45 -22.19 -8.24
CA GLU A 112 -12.81 -21.74 -8.54
C GLU A 112 -13.28 -20.82 -7.40
N LEU A 113 -13.83 -19.65 -7.76
CA LEU A 113 -14.32 -18.65 -6.82
C LEU A 113 -15.86 -18.63 -6.83
N PRO A 114 -16.53 -19.59 -6.18
CA PRO A 114 -17.98 -19.63 -6.13
C PRO A 114 -18.54 -18.51 -5.24
N CYS A 115 -19.79 -18.13 -5.51
CA CYS A 115 -20.61 -17.30 -4.63
C CYS A 115 -20.07 -15.89 -4.31
N ILE A 116 -19.57 -15.15 -5.32
CA ILE A 116 -19.10 -13.76 -5.20
C ILE A 116 -20.13 -12.78 -4.60
N SER A 117 -21.42 -13.06 -4.73
CA SER A 117 -22.50 -12.23 -4.20
C SER A 117 -22.82 -12.50 -2.73
N SER A 118 -22.23 -13.54 -2.13
CA SER A 118 -22.48 -13.89 -0.73
C SER A 118 -21.91 -12.84 0.24
N PRO A 119 -22.49 -12.73 1.45
CA PRO A 119 -21.97 -11.83 2.47
C PRO A 119 -20.61 -12.30 2.98
N ILE A 120 -19.71 -11.37 3.28
CA ILE A 120 -18.33 -11.68 3.68
C ILE A 120 -18.23 -12.45 5.00
N HIS A 121 -19.24 -12.33 5.88
CA HIS A 121 -19.33 -13.11 7.12
C HIS A 121 -19.41 -14.62 6.90
N SER A 122 -19.72 -15.06 5.67
CA SER A 122 -19.66 -16.47 5.29
C SER A 122 -18.22 -17.02 5.41
N LEU A 123 -17.20 -16.17 5.33
CA LEU A 123 -15.81 -16.53 5.52
C LEU A 123 -15.40 -16.39 7.00
N GLN A 124 -14.95 -17.49 7.61
CA GLN A 124 -14.48 -17.51 9.00
C GLN A 124 -13.37 -16.49 9.28
N LEU A 125 -12.53 -16.20 8.29
CA LEU A 125 -11.46 -15.20 8.38
C LEU A 125 -11.97 -13.80 8.76
N PHE A 126 -13.22 -13.50 8.41
CA PHE A 126 -13.86 -12.21 8.56
C PHE A 126 -14.93 -12.18 9.67
N GLN A 127 -14.92 -13.17 10.58
CA GLN A 127 -15.86 -13.25 11.69
C GLN A 127 -15.92 -12.00 12.58
N GLY A 128 -14.81 -11.25 12.68
CA GLY A 128 -14.72 -10.03 13.48
C GLY A 128 -15.35 -8.78 12.83
N LEU A 129 -15.66 -8.82 11.53
CA LEU A 129 -16.35 -7.72 10.85
C LEU A 129 -17.81 -7.66 11.32
N LYS A 130 -18.28 -6.46 11.63
CA LYS A 130 -19.70 -6.20 11.93
C LYS A 130 -20.48 -5.65 10.72
N THR A 131 -19.79 -5.47 9.60
CA THR A 131 -20.31 -4.80 8.41
C THR A 131 -20.83 -5.81 7.41
N THR A 132 -22.09 -5.68 7.01
CA THR A 132 -22.79 -6.53 6.02
C THR A 132 -22.36 -6.20 4.58
N VAL A 133 -21.07 -6.34 4.30
CA VAL A 133 -20.47 -6.07 2.98
C VAL A 133 -20.44 -7.36 2.18
N SER A 134 -20.79 -7.27 0.89
CA SER A 134 -20.66 -8.41 -0.04
C SER A 134 -19.20 -8.70 -0.36
N ILE A 135 -18.87 -9.96 -0.71
CA ILE A 135 -17.51 -10.33 -1.11
C ILE A 135 -17.02 -9.46 -2.28
N LYS A 136 -17.87 -9.17 -3.27
CA LYS A 136 -17.55 -8.26 -4.39
C LYS A 136 -17.10 -6.87 -3.91
N GLN A 137 -17.86 -6.23 -3.03
CA GLN A 137 -17.51 -4.90 -2.50
C GLN A 137 -16.20 -4.94 -1.72
N PHE A 138 -15.96 -6.04 -1.00
CA PHE A 138 -14.72 -6.21 -0.26
C PHE A 138 -13.50 -6.36 -1.16
N ILE A 139 -13.61 -7.06 -2.29
CA ILE A 139 -12.53 -7.14 -3.29
C ILE A 139 -12.15 -5.75 -3.80
N VAL A 140 -13.13 -4.89 -4.06
CA VAL A 140 -12.88 -3.50 -4.48
C VAL A 140 -12.11 -2.74 -3.38
N LEU A 141 -12.53 -2.86 -2.12
CA LEU A 141 -11.84 -2.23 -0.99
C LEU A 141 -10.40 -2.76 -0.84
N PHE A 142 -10.21 -4.06 -0.99
CA PHE A 142 -8.91 -4.72 -0.91
C PHE A 142 -7.92 -4.16 -1.95
N TYR A 143 -8.34 -4.08 -3.22
CA TYR A 143 -7.50 -3.51 -4.27
C TYR A 143 -7.30 -2.00 -4.15
N ALA A 144 -8.31 -1.27 -3.68
CA ALA A 144 -8.19 0.16 -3.41
C ALA A 144 -7.13 0.45 -2.34
N LEU A 145 -7.11 -0.33 -1.25
CA LEU A 145 -6.09 -0.21 -0.19
C LEU A 145 -4.68 -0.54 -0.71
N ARG A 146 -4.53 -1.61 -1.51
CA ARG A 146 -3.24 -1.95 -2.12
C ARG A 146 -2.74 -0.85 -3.05
N ALA A 147 -3.61 -0.29 -3.89
CA ALA A 147 -3.27 0.83 -4.75
C ALA A 147 -2.88 2.08 -3.94
N ALA A 148 -3.64 2.40 -2.88
CA ALA A 148 -3.31 3.51 -1.99
C ALA A 148 -1.95 3.35 -1.31
N ALA A 149 -1.58 2.12 -0.90
CA ALA A 149 -0.29 1.81 -0.32
C ALA A 149 0.87 2.11 -1.30
N VAL A 150 0.72 1.68 -2.55
CA VAL A 150 1.73 1.94 -3.60
C VAL A 150 1.86 3.44 -3.89
N LEU A 151 0.75 4.16 -3.96
CA LEU A 151 0.78 5.61 -4.16
C LEU A 151 1.49 6.32 -3.00
N TRP A 152 1.21 5.90 -1.76
CA TRP A 152 1.89 6.42 -0.57
C TRP A 152 3.40 6.17 -0.61
N LEU A 153 3.82 4.96 -1.01
CA LEU A 153 5.23 4.62 -1.17
C LEU A 153 5.92 5.51 -2.22
N VAL A 154 5.27 5.77 -3.36
CA VAL A 154 5.82 6.63 -4.41
C VAL A 154 5.93 8.09 -3.97
N LEU A 155 4.97 8.61 -3.21
CA LEU A 155 5.07 9.95 -2.63
C LEU A 155 6.28 10.07 -1.70
N LEU A 156 6.50 9.07 -0.84
CA LEU A 156 7.69 9.00 0.02
C LEU A 156 8.97 8.92 -0.81
N LEU A 157 9.03 8.07 -1.82
CA LEU A 157 10.20 7.96 -2.70
C LEU A 157 10.53 9.26 -3.40
N CYS A 158 9.53 9.95 -3.94
CA CYS A 158 9.71 11.24 -4.59
C CYS A 158 10.27 12.29 -3.61
N ALA A 159 9.71 12.37 -2.40
CA ALA A 159 10.17 13.29 -1.37
C ALA A 159 11.62 12.99 -0.94
N PHE A 160 11.93 11.73 -0.62
CA PHE A 160 13.27 11.33 -0.19
C PHE A 160 14.31 11.39 -1.32
N SER A 161 13.91 11.17 -2.56
CA SER A 161 14.79 11.30 -3.74
C SER A 161 15.31 12.73 -3.88
N GLU A 162 14.47 13.72 -3.57
CA GLU A 162 14.83 15.13 -3.56
C GLU A 162 15.66 15.52 -2.33
N ILE A 163 15.28 15.04 -1.14
CA ILE A 163 15.98 15.36 0.12
C ILE A 163 17.41 14.81 0.10
N THR A 164 17.60 13.56 -0.31
CA THR A 164 18.90 12.88 -0.24
C THR A 164 19.76 13.12 -1.47
N LYS A 165 19.16 13.43 -2.63
CA LYS A 165 19.82 13.67 -3.93
C LYS A 165 20.71 12.52 -4.41
N ARG A 166 20.59 11.33 -3.79
CA ARG A 166 21.33 10.11 -4.12
C ARG A 166 20.37 8.92 -4.08
N ALA A 167 20.25 8.23 -5.20
CA ALA A 167 19.27 7.14 -5.34
C ALA A 167 19.49 6.01 -4.32
N LEU A 168 20.75 5.62 -4.06
CA LEU A 168 21.07 4.55 -3.10
C LEU A 168 20.66 4.91 -1.66
N ILE A 169 20.89 6.17 -1.25
CA ILE A 169 20.48 6.64 0.09
C ILE A 169 18.95 6.72 0.17
N THR A 170 18.29 7.14 -0.92
CA THR A 170 16.83 7.16 -1.01
C THR A 170 16.22 5.78 -0.77
N ILE A 171 16.74 4.76 -1.46
CA ILE A 171 16.26 3.38 -1.32
C ILE A 171 16.42 2.92 0.13
N GLY A 172 17.61 3.09 0.72
CA GLY A 172 17.87 2.70 2.10
C GLY A 172 16.99 3.43 3.11
N ALA A 173 16.81 4.74 2.94
CA ALA A 173 16.00 5.55 3.83
C ALA A 173 14.52 5.17 3.78
N VAL A 174 13.93 5.02 2.57
CA VAL A 174 12.52 4.63 2.43
C VAL A 174 12.30 3.18 2.88
N ALA A 175 13.23 2.27 2.59
CA ALA A 175 13.16 0.90 3.09
C ALA A 175 13.21 0.84 4.62
N ALA A 176 14.05 1.65 5.27
CA ALA A 176 14.07 1.76 6.71
C ALA A 176 12.75 2.32 7.25
N VAL A 177 12.25 3.43 6.70
CA VAL A 177 10.99 4.05 7.16
C VAL A 177 9.79 3.12 7.04
N THR A 178 9.72 2.33 5.97
CA THR A 178 8.60 1.40 5.74
C THR A 178 8.70 0.11 6.56
N SER A 179 9.90 -0.40 6.82
CA SER A 179 10.11 -1.66 7.56
C SER A 179 10.25 -1.50 9.08
N LEU A 180 10.68 -0.33 9.56
CA LEU A 180 10.87 -0.07 11.00
C LEU A 180 9.61 -0.31 11.84
N PRO A 181 8.40 0.16 11.45
CA PRO A 181 7.18 -0.12 12.23
C PRO A 181 6.90 -1.62 12.39
N ALA A 182 7.11 -2.41 11.32
CA ALA A 182 6.94 -3.85 11.37
C ALA A 182 7.94 -4.52 12.34
N LEU A 183 9.20 -4.09 12.32
CA LEU A 183 10.23 -4.59 13.23
C LEU A 183 9.90 -4.27 14.69
N ILE A 184 9.43 -3.05 14.97
CA ILE A 184 9.05 -2.64 16.33
C ILE A 184 7.82 -3.41 16.82
N SER A 185 6.84 -3.67 15.94
CA SER A 185 5.69 -4.53 16.25
C SER A 185 6.14 -5.96 16.61
N TYR A 186 7.12 -6.50 15.89
CA TYR A 186 7.71 -7.82 16.19
C TYR A 186 8.35 -7.89 17.59
N PHE A 187 8.95 -6.81 18.08
CA PHE A 187 9.49 -6.72 19.44
C PHE A 187 8.43 -6.50 20.54
N GLY A 188 7.13 -6.45 20.18
CA GLY A 188 6.02 -6.54 21.14
C GLY A 188 5.28 -5.24 21.43
N ILE A 189 5.60 -4.12 20.76
CA ILE A 189 4.86 -2.86 20.92
C ILE A 189 3.69 -2.83 19.94
N LYS A 190 2.53 -3.29 20.40
CA LYS A 190 1.29 -3.44 19.61
C LYS A 190 0.74 -2.13 19.01
N SER A 191 1.16 -0.97 19.51
CA SER A 191 0.75 0.34 18.95
C SER A 191 1.29 0.59 17.55
N PHE A 192 2.41 -0.04 17.16
CA PHE A 192 3.01 0.14 15.84
C PHE A 192 2.37 -0.74 14.77
N ASP A 193 1.57 -1.73 15.15
CA ASP A 193 0.79 -2.55 14.21
C ASP A 193 -0.15 -1.66 13.38
N TYR A 194 -0.64 -0.58 13.97
CA TYR A 194 -1.50 0.42 13.33
C TYR A 194 -0.80 1.31 12.29
N VAL A 195 0.54 1.31 12.24
CA VAL A 195 1.35 2.17 11.35
C VAL A 195 2.19 1.34 10.37
N ASP A 196 2.00 0.02 10.34
CA ASP A 196 2.81 -0.87 9.51
C ASP A 196 2.43 -0.81 8.01
N TYR A 197 3.40 -0.41 7.20
CA TYR A 197 3.28 -0.40 5.73
C TYR A 197 3.05 -1.80 5.16
N ILE A 198 3.73 -2.83 5.70
CA ILE A 198 3.62 -4.21 5.20
C ILE A 198 2.18 -4.72 5.42
N GLY A 199 1.60 -4.45 6.59
CA GLY A 199 0.20 -4.73 6.89
C GLY A 199 -0.77 -4.05 5.92
N VAL A 200 -0.54 -2.80 5.57
CA VAL A 200 -1.40 -2.04 4.63
C VAL A 200 -1.31 -2.58 3.21
N MET A 201 -0.11 -2.90 2.73
CA MET A 201 0.07 -3.51 1.41
C MET A 201 -0.52 -4.92 1.31
N ARG A 202 -0.65 -5.63 2.44
CA ARG A 202 -1.40 -6.90 2.52
C ARG A 202 -2.92 -6.70 2.63
N ALA A 203 -3.38 -5.50 2.99
CA ALA A 203 -4.77 -5.06 3.19
C ALA A 203 -5.59 -5.85 4.24
N THR A 204 -5.68 -7.16 4.15
CA THR A 204 -6.46 -8.04 5.04
C THR A 204 -6.17 -7.88 6.54
N PRO A 205 -4.90 -7.92 7.03
CA PRO A 205 -4.65 -7.76 8.46
C PRO A 205 -5.09 -6.40 8.99
N MET A 206 -4.92 -5.33 8.19
CA MET A 206 -5.36 -3.98 8.57
C MET A 206 -6.89 -3.86 8.65
N ILE A 207 -7.61 -4.48 7.73
CA ILE A 207 -9.08 -4.49 7.75
C ILE A 207 -9.59 -5.25 8.98
N LEU A 208 -8.98 -6.38 9.31
CA LEU A 208 -9.34 -7.16 10.51
C LEU A 208 -9.02 -6.42 11.81
N LEU A 209 -7.87 -5.74 11.87
CA LEU A 209 -7.49 -4.92 13.02
C LEU A 209 -8.48 -3.77 13.22
N SER A 210 -8.95 -3.17 12.13
CA SER A 210 -10.00 -2.14 12.18
C SER A 210 -11.37 -2.70 12.58
N ALA A 211 -11.67 -3.94 12.21
CA ALA A 211 -12.93 -4.60 12.54
C ALA A 211 -13.05 -4.95 14.04
N GLY A 212 -11.93 -5.29 14.68
CA GLY A 212 -11.85 -5.66 16.10
C GLY A 212 -12.10 -4.51 17.11
N GLY A 213 -12.55 -3.35 16.66
CA GLY A 213 -12.81 -2.16 17.50
C GLY A 213 -11.70 -1.10 17.46
N GLY A 214 -10.64 -1.31 16.69
CA GLY A 214 -9.59 -0.31 16.46
C GLY A 214 -9.92 0.63 15.29
N SER A 215 -9.48 1.88 15.35
CA SER A 215 -9.56 2.84 14.24
C SER A 215 -8.35 2.72 13.30
N ALA A 216 -7.89 1.49 13.02
CA ALA A 216 -6.58 1.22 12.41
C ALA A 216 -6.37 1.88 11.03
N LEU A 217 -7.37 1.79 10.16
CA LEU A 217 -7.31 2.41 8.84
C LEU A 217 -7.31 3.95 8.95
N MET A 218 -8.00 4.51 9.95
CA MET A 218 -8.00 5.94 10.20
C MET A 218 -6.66 6.41 10.77
N THR A 219 -6.09 5.70 11.74
CA THR A 219 -4.79 6.04 12.32
C THR A 219 -3.68 5.95 11.29
N PHE A 220 -3.67 4.89 10.46
CA PHE A 220 -2.70 4.75 9.37
C PHE A 220 -2.86 5.88 8.36
N SER A 221 -4.07 6.16 7.87
CA SER A 221 -4.29 7.21 6.87
C SER A 221 -3.89 8.60 7.40
N ILE A 222 -4.19 8.93 8.65
CA ILE A 222 -3.76 10.19 9.27
C ILE A 222 -2.23 10.26 9.35
N ALA A 223 -1.57 9.22 9.87
CA ALA A 223 -0.11 9.17 9.96
C ALA A 223 0.54 9.26 8.57
N ALA A 224 0.01 8.51 7.61
CA ALA A 224 0.45 8.49 6.21
C ALA A 224 0.37 9.88 5.56
N ILE A 225 -0.74 10.60 5.76
CA ILE A 225 -0.94 11.96 5.25
C ILE A 225 0.04 12.93 5.92
N ILE A 226 0.19 12.87 7.25
CA ILE A 226 1.13 13.76 7.98
C ILE A 226 2.55 13.54 7.49
N ILE A 227 3.01 12.30 7.42
CA ILE A 227 4.37 11.96 6.97
C ILE A 227 4.58 12.41 5.52
N CYS A 228 3.62 12.13 4.62
CA CYS A 228 3.73 12.55 3.21
C CYS A 228 3.73 14.06 3.05
N THR A 229 2.85 14.78 3.73
CA THR A 229 2.76 16.25 3.63
C THR A 229 4.02 16.92 4.16
N VAL A 230 4.55 16.48 5.30
CA VAL A 230 5.82 16.97 5.84
C VAL A 230 6.97 16.66 4.88
N ALA A 231 7.09 15.43 4.40
CA ALA A 231 8.17 15.03 3.50
C ALA A 231 8.13 15.79 2.16
N LEU A 232 6.94 15.94 1.57
CA LEU A 232 6.76 16.67 0.31
C LEU A 232 6.98 18.17 0.49
N CYS A 233 6.55 18.76 1.62
CA CYS A 233 6.81 20.17 1.93
C CYS A 233 8.31 20.42 2.07
N LEU A 234 9.04 19.57 2.80
CA LEU A 234 10.50 19.65 2.91
C LEU A 234 11.17 19.51 1.53
N ALA A 235 10.73 18.55 0.72
CA ALA A 235 11.24 18.35 -0.63
C ALA A 235 10.99 19.57 -1.53
N GLU A 236 9.79 20.15 -1.50
CA GLU A 236 9.45 21.34 -2.29
C GLU A 236 10.25 22.56 -1.84
N ILE A 237 10.41 22.77 -0.52
CA ILE A 237 11.24 23.85 0.03
C ILE A 237 12.69 23.67 -0.41
N MET A 238 13.23 22.44 -0.40
CA MET A 238 14.59 22.18 -0.87
C MET A 238 14.75 22.40 -2.38
N TRP A 239 13.79 21.94 -3.17
CA TRP A 239 13.78 22.10 -4.63
C TRP A 239 13.67 23.56 -5.05
N VAL A 240 12.79 24.33 -4.39
CA VAL A 240 12.58 25.75 -4.67
C VAL A 240 13.65 26.62 -4.02
N GLY A 241 14.03 26.35 -2.77
CA GLY A 241 14.86 27.21 -1.92
C GLY A 241 16.37 27.07 -2.10
N CYS A 242 16.85 26.04 -2.80
CA CYS A 242 18.28 25.84 -3.04
C CYS A 242 18.86 27.00 -3.89
N LYS A 243 19.50 27.96 -3.22
CA LYS A 243 20.32 29.01 -3.84
C LYS A 243 21.68 28.42 -4.25
N ILE A 244 22.18 28.89 -5.39
CA ILE A 244 23.54 28.62 -5.91
C ILE A 244 24.54 29.29 -4.99
#